data_AF-A0A2V9XAY6-F1
#
_entry.id   AF-A0A2V9XAY6-F1
#
_cell.length_a   1.000
_cell.length_b   1.000
_cell.length_c   1.000
_cell.angle_alpha   90.00
_cell.angle_beta   90.00
_cell.angle_gamma   90.00
#
_symmetry.space_group_name_H-M   'P 1'
#
loop_
_entity.id
_entity.type
_entity.pdbx_description
1 polymer ?
#
loop_
_entity_poly.entity_id
_entity_poly.type
_entity_poly.pdbx_seq_one_letter_code
_entity_poly.pdbx_strand_id
1 'polypeptide(L)'
;MLIKVPESEFKALLDPDKVIADIKEHLSPWIALVQDVTNYGSNLIPRCFSSSERSLKDAVVLAILLRQAVAMLDGVGILLANGATHAANLQMRALFEASVYIDWILLNDSERKADYYYVHNLRRKRIWALRTQPGSPESQEFITMMNKAGVQNR
;
A
#
# COMPACT_ATOMS: atom_id res chain seq x y z
N MET A 1 18.91 11.24 21.96
CA MET A 1 19.47 10.36 23.00
C MET A 1 19.83 9.06 22.30
N LEU A 2 21.12 8.77 22.14
CA LEU A 2 21.58 7.51 21.57
C LEU A 2 21.73 6.51 22.72
N ILE A 3 21.26 5.28 22.50
CA ILE A 3 21.47 4.18 23.44
C ILE A 3 22.99 3.98 23.55
N LYS A 4 23.54 4.06 24.78
CA LYS A 4 24.99 4.11 25.02
C LYS A 4 25.67 2.73 24.98
N VAL A 5 24.89 1.65 25.02
CA VAL A 5 25.38 0.27 24.97
C VAL A 5 24.65 -0.44 23.83
N PRO A 6 25.37 -0.94 22.80
CA PRO A 6 24.74 -1.74 21.77
C PRO A 6 24.24 -3.05 22.38
N GLU A 7 22.97 -3.36 22.17
CA GLU A 7 22.35 -4.64 22.54
C GLU A 7 22.32 -5.57 21.33
N SER A 8 22.33 -6.88 21.60
CA SER A 8 22.09 -7.92 20.60
C SER A 8 20.70 -8.51 20.78
N GLU A 9 20.14 -9.10 19.73
CA GLU A 9 18.82 -9.69 19.79
C GLU A 9 18.74 -10.85 20.80
N PHE A 10 17.63 -10.91 21.54
CA PHE A 10 17.36 -12.03 22.43
C PHE A 10 16.85 -13.23 21.62
N LYS A 11 17.78 -14.09 21.17
CA LYS A 11 17.53 -15.20 20.23
C LYS A 11 16.37 -16.13 20.60
N ALA A 12 16.07 -16.33 21.88
CA ALA A 12 14.92 -17.16 22.27
C ALA A 12 13.55 -16.56 21.87
N LEU A 13 13.49 -15.23 21.70
CA LEU A 13 12.28 -14.51 21.25
C LEU A 13 12.40 -14.01 19.81
N LEU A 14 13.59 -13.58 19.39
CA LEU A 14 13.84 -13.00 18.08
C LEU A 14 15.10 -13.64 17.48
N ASP A 15 14.90 -14.67 16.66
CA ASP A 15 15.95 -15.28 15.85
C ASP A 15 15.59 -15.23 14.35
N PRO A 16 15.92 -14.13 13.66
CA PRO A 16 15.55 -13.95 12.26
C PRO A 16 16.14 -15.02 11.35
N ASP A 17 17.36 -15.46 11.62
CA ASP A 17 18.09 -16.40 10.77
C ASP A 17 17.41 -17.77 10.75
N LYS A 18 17.00 -18.24 11.93
CA LYS A 18 16.25 -19.50 12.06
C LYS A 18 14.91 -19.43 11.34
N VAL A 19 14.16 -18.34 11.53
CA VAL A 19 12.86 -18.18 10.87
C VAL A 19 13.01 -18.14 9.34
N ILE A 20 14.00 -17.43 8.83
CA ILE A 20 14.28 -17.39 7.38
C ILE A 20 14.68 -18.78 6.85
N ALA A 21 15.46 -19.54 7.62
CA ALA A 21 15.81 -20.93 7.26
C ALA A 21 14.57 -21.83 7.19
N ASP A 22 13.71 -21.79 8.22
CA ASP A 22 12.46 -22.58 8.27
C ASP A 22 11.53 -22.26 7.08
N ILE A 23 11.42 -20.97 6.71
CA ILE A 23 10.61 -20.52 5.56
C ILE A 23 11.19 -21.04 4.25
N LYS A 24 12.51 -20.99 4.08
CA LYS A 24 13.17 -21.54 2.89
C LYS A 24 12.95 -23.04 2.77
N GLU A 25 13.03 -23.76 3.89
CA GLU A 25 12.86 -25.22 3.91
C GLU A 25 11.42 -25.64 3.61
N HIS A 26 10.42 -24.96 4.19
CA HIS A 26 9.05 -25.45 4.19
C HIS A 26 8.08 -24.64 3.32
N LEU A 27 8.36 -23.36 3.06
CA LEU A 27 7.41 -22.43 2.45
C LEU A 27 7.84 -21.84 1.10
N SER A 28 9.04 -22.18 0.61
CA SER A 28 9.53 -21.72 -0.70
C SER A 28 8.52 -21.88 -1.86
N PRO A 29 7.78 -23.00 -2.01
CA PRO A 29 6.78 -23.14 -3.07
C PRO A 29 5.65 -22.11 -2.97
N TRP A 30 5.23 -21.75 -1.76
CA TRP A 30 4.16 -20.77 -1.54
C TRP A 30 4.63 -19.35 -1.80
N ILE A 31 5.88 -19.03 -1.43
CA ILE A 31 6.50 -17.74 -1.78
C ILE A 31 6.63 -17.61 -3.31
N ALA A 32 7.07 -18.67 -3.99
CA ALA A 32 7.14 -18.71 -5.44
C ALA A 32 5.76 -18.48 -6.09
N LEU A 33 4.69 -19.10 -5.56
CA LEU A 33 3.33 -18.86 -6.04
C LEU A 33 2.91 -17.40 -5.90
N VAL A 34 3.19 -16.75 -4.77
CA VAL A 34 2.89 -15.32 -4.59
C VAL A 34 3.65 -14.47 -5.61
N GLN A 35 4.91 -14.80 -5.86
CA GLN A 35 5.72 -14.14 -6.89
C GLN A 35 5.11 -14.32 -8.29
N ASP A 36 4.69 -15.53 -8.63
CA ASP A 36 4.09 -15.83 -9.94
C ASP A 36 2.77 -15.09 -10.14
N VAL A 37 1.91 -15.02 -9.11
CA VAL A 37 0.66 -14.23 -9.17
C VAL A 37 0.95 -12.74 -9.30
N THR A 38 1.99 -12.24 -8.62
CA THR A 38 2.44 -10.84 -8.73
C THR A 38 2.93 -10.54 -10.15
N ASN A 39 3.76 -11.43 -10.71
CA ASN A 39 4.27 -11.34 -12.08
C ASN A 39 3.15 -11.42 -13.11
N TYR A 40 2.16 -12.29 -12.90
CA TYR A 40 0.98 -12.35 -13.74
C TYR A 40 0.21 -11.03 -13.70
N GLY A 41 -0.07 -10.52 -12.49
CA GLY A 41 -0.80 -9.27 -12.30
C GLY A 41 -0.08 -8.06 -12.92
N SER A 42 1.24 -7.97 -12.79
CA SER A 42 2.04 -6.89 -13.39
C SER A 42 1.97 -6.90 -14.92
N ASN A 43 2.00 -8.09 -15.52
CA ASN A 43 1.84 -8.27 -16.96
C ASN A 43 0.40 -8.08 -17.44
N LEU A 44 -0.59 -8.33 -16.59
CA LEU A 44 -2.02 -8.16 -16.91
C LEU A 44 -2.36 -6.68 -17.15
N ILE A 45 -1.78 -5.76 -16.38
CA ILE A 45 -2.04 -4.32 -16.49
C ILE A 45 -1.82 -3.79 -17.92
N PRO A 46 -0.62 -3.89 -18.53
CA PRO A 46 -0.41 -3.39 -19.88
C PRO A 46 -1.21 -4.16 -20.93
N ARG A 47 -1.45 -5.47 -20.75
CA ARG A 47 -2.29 -6.26 -21.65
C ARG A 47 -3.71 -5.69 -21.69
N CYS A 48 -4.35 -5.54 -20.53
CA CYS A 48 -5.70 -5.00 -20.44
C CYS A 48 -5.79 -3.54 -20.90
N PHE A 49 -4.79 -2.72 -20.55
CA PHE A 49 -4.78 -1.30 -20.94
C PHE A 49 -4.58 -1.13 -22.46
N SER A 50 -3.81 -2.01 -23.09
CA SER A 50 -3.63 -1.99 -24.54
C SER A 50 -4.91 -2.33 -25.30
N SER A 51 -5.76 -3.20 -24.73
CA SER A 51 -7.02 -3.65 -25.30
C SER A 51 -8.25 -2.84 -24.86
N SER A 52 -8.09 -1.84 -24.01
CA SER A 52 -9.21 -1.03 -23.49
C SER A 52 -9.44 0.24 -24.31
N GLU A 53 -10.49 0.98 -23.98
CA GLU A 53 -10.81 2.29 -24.57
C GLU A 53 -9.86 3.40 -24.07
N ARG A 54 -9.02 3.08 -23.09
CA ARG A 54 -8.09 3.99 -22.40
C ARG A 54 -8.82 5.18 -21.77
N SER A 55 -10.04 4.94 -21.29
CA SER A 55 -10.83 5.95 -20.59
C SER A 55 -10.28 6.21 -19.18
N LEU A 56 -10.83 7.21 -18.49
CA LEU A 56 -10.47 7.49 -17.10
C LEU A 56 -10.76 6.28 -16.20
N LYS A 57 -11.89 5.59 -16.41
CA LYS A 57 -12.21 4.33 -15.72
C LYS A 57 -11.08 3.32 -15.86
N ASP A 58 -10.58 3.10 -17.08
CA ASP A 58 -9.52 2.14 -17.33
C ASP A 58 -8.22 2.54 -16.62
N ALA A 59 -7.88 3.84 -16.63
CA ALA A 59 -6.73 4.35 -15.89
C ALA A 59 -6.88 4.15 -14.38
N VAL A 60 -8.07 4.40 -13.83
CA VAL A 60 -8.37 4.20 -12.40
C VAL A 60 -8.29 2.73 -12.01
N VAL A 61 -8.94 1.84 -12.76
CA VAL A 61 -8.98 0.41 -12.42
C VAL A 61 -7.61 -0.24 -12.65
N LEU A 62 -6.96 -0.01 -13.78
CA LEU A 62 -5.73 -0.71 -14.16
C LEU A 62 -4.48 -0.03 -13.61
N ALA A 63 -4.29 1.26 -13.93
CA ALA A 63 -3.04 1.96 -13.63
C ALA A 63 -2.96 2.47 -12.17
N ILE A 64 -4.10 2.61 -11.49
CA ILE A 64 -4.14 3.01 -10.08
C ILE A 64 -4.41 1.80 -9.17
N LEU A 65 -5.60 1.21 -9.24
CA LEU A 65 -6.04 0.20 -8.28
C LEU A 65 -5.36 -1.17 -8.47
N LEU A 66 -5.36 -1.73 -9.69
CA LEU A 66 -4.72 -3.02 -9.94
C LEU A 66 -3.19 -2.92 -9.76
N ARG A 67 -2.58 -1.81 -10.19
CA ARG A 67 -1.17 -1.53 -9.89
C ARG A 67 -0.89 -1.49 -8.39
N GLN A 68 -1.76 -0.84 -7.60
CA GLN A 68 -1.66 -0.86 -6.15
C GLN A 68 -1.77 -2.30 -5.63
N ALA A 69 -2.76 -3.08 -6.08
CA ALA A 69 -2.93 -4.47 -5.68
C ALA A 69 -1.64 -5.29 -5.93
N VAL A 70 -1.08 -5.20 -7.13
CA VAL A 70 0.18 -5.89 -7.48
C VAL A 70 1.33 -5.46 -6.57
N ALA A 71 1.49 -4.15 -6.31
CA ALA A 71 2.55 -3.66 -5.45
C ALA A 71 2.39 -4.11 -3.98
N MET A 72 1.15 -4.19 -3.47
CA MET A 72 0.89 -4.70 -2.13
C MET A 72 1.16 -6.20 -2.04
N LEU A 73 0.80 -6.98 -3.08
CA LEU A 73 1.07 -8.42 -3.13
C LEU A 73 2.57 -8.73 -3.21
N ASP A 74 3.34 -7.95 -3.98
CA ASP A 74 4.81 -8.01 -3.99
C ASP A 74 5.38 -7.77 -2.58
N GLY A 75 4.89 -6.73 -1.90
CA GLY A 75 5.26 -6.43 -0.52
C GLY A 75 4.90 -7.56 0.46
N VAL A 76 3.76 -8.23 0.28
CA VAL A 76 3.40 -9.44 1.04
C VAL A 76 4.44 -10.53 0.83
N GLY A 77 4.82 -10.81 -0.42
CA GLY A 77 5.84 -11.82 -0.76
C GLY A 77 7.17 -11.55 -0.06
N ILE A 78 7.66 -10.31 -0.13
CA ILE A 78 8.91 -9.88 0.53
C ILE A 78 8.83 -10.07 2.05
N LEU A 79 7.73 -9.64 2.68
CA LEU A 79 7.57 -9.74 4.14
C LEU A 79 7.45 -11.19 4.60
N LEU A 80 6.71 -12.03 3.87
CA LEU A 80 6.57 -13.45 4.17
C LEU A 80 7.90 -14.19 3.98
N ALA A 81 8.69 -13.86 2.95
CA ALA A 81 10.02 -14.45 2.75
C ALA A 81 11.01 -14.15 3.89
N ASN A 82 10.76 -13.09 4.65
CA ASN A 82 11.56 -12.69 5.82
C ASN A 82 10.90 -13.06 7.17
N GLY A 83 9.81 -13.84 7.16
CA GLY A 83 9.10 -14.23 8.38
C GLY A 83 8.34 -13.11 9.08
N ALA A 84 8.19 -11.95 8.43
CA ALA A 84 7.49 -10.79 8.96
C ALA A 84 5.97 -10.89 8.76
N THR A 85 5.36 -11.99 9.20
CA THR A 85 3.96 -12.35 8.93
C THR A 85 2.97 -11.28 9.42
N HIS A 86 3.17 -10.75 10.63
CA HIS A 86 2.28 -9.71 11.16
C HIS A 86 2.41 -8.38 10.40
N ALA A 87 3.61 -8.05 9.92
CA ALA A 87 3.80 -6.86 9.09
C ALA A 87 3.12 -7.00 7.73
N ALA A 88 3.11 -8.22 7.17
CA ALA A 88 2.44 -8.52 5.90
C ALA A 88 0.93 -8.24 5.94
N ASN A 89 0.29 -8.32 7.12
CA ASN A 89 -1.13 -8.00 7.29
C ASN A 89 -1.49 -6.58 6.82
N LEU A 90 -0.60 -5.60 7.00
CA LEU A 90 -0.86 -4.23 6.55
C LEU A 90 -0.98 -4.16 5.02
N GLN A 91 -0.08 -4.85 4.32
CA GLN A 91 -0.09 -4.94 2.86
C GLN A 91 -1.32 -5.73 2.37
N MET A 92 -1.66 -6.83 3.04
CA MET A 92 -2.87 -7.61 2.73
C MET A 92 -4.15 -6.79 2.88
N ARG A 93 -4.24 -5.92 3.90
CA ARG A 93 -5.39 -5.01 4.06
C ARG A 93 -5.47 -4.00 2.91
N ALA A 94 -4.35 -3.38 2.54
CA ALA A 94 -4.33 -2.44 1.43
C ALA A 94 -4.66 -3.12 0.09
N LEU A 95 -4.21 -4.36 -0.10
CA LEU A 95 -4.56 -5.22 -1.24
C LEU A 95 -6.07 -5.48 -1.29
N PHE A 96 -6.66 -5.89 -0.16
CA PHE A 96 -8.10 -6.14 -0.04
C PHE A 96 -8.93 -4.89 -0.29
N GLU A 97 -8.54 -3.74 0.27
CA GLU A 97 -9.23 -2.48 0.01
C GLU A 97 -9.20 -2.13 -1.49
N ALA A 98 -8.05 -2.30 -2.15
CA ALA A 98 -7.94 -2.08 -3.59
C ALA A 98 -8.85 -3.02 -4.39
N SER A 99 -8.94 -4.31 -4.03
CA SER A 99 -9.82 -5.27 -4.72
C SER A 99 -11.29 -4.90 -4.54
N VAL A 100 -11.70 -4.50 -3.34
CA VAL A 100 -13.08 -4.04 -3.07
C VAL A 100 -13.43 -2.82 -3.93
N TYR A 101 -12.51 -1.87 -4.10
CA TYR A 101 -12.75 -0.73 -5.00
C TYR A 101 -12.86 -1.13 -6.47
N ILE A 102 -12.03 -2.07 -6.93
CA ILE A 102 -12.12 -2.62 -8.30
C ILE A 102 -13.50 -3.25 -8.51
N ASP A 103 -13.90 -4.15 -7.61
CA ASP A 103 -15.19 -4.83 -7.69
C ASP A 103 -16.36 -3.83 -7.64
N TRP A 104 -16.29 -2.85 -6.74
CA TRP A 104 -17.31 -1.81 -6.62
C TRP A 104 -17.44 -0.99 -7.91
N ILE A 105 -16.34 -0.58 -8.54
CA ILE A 105 -16.34 0.15 -9.80
C ILE A 105 -16.90 -0.72 -10.93
N LEU A 106 -16.47 -1.98 -11.03
CA LEU A 106 -16.87 -2.86 -12.12
C LEU A 106 -18.29 -3.41 -11.99
N LEU A 107 -18.89 -3.40 -10.80
CA LEU A 107 -20.23 -3.96 -10.57
C LEU A 107 -21.34 -3.26 -11.36
N ASN A 108 -21.34 -1.92 -11.43
CA ASN A 108 -22.24 -1.10 -12.25
C ASN A 108 -21.79 0.37 -12.24
N ASP A 109 -22.32 1.18 -13.18
CA ASP A 109 -22.06 2.63 -13.29
C ASP A 109 -20.56 2.97 -13.22
N SER A 110 -19.75 2.20 -13.95
CA SER A 110 -18.31 2.15 -13.75
C SER A 110 -17.60 3.47 -14.04
N GLU A 111 -18.05 4.22 -15.04
CA GLU A 111 -17.50 5.54 -15.36
C GLU A 111 -17.71 6.51 -14.19
N ARG A 112 -18.94 6.61 -13.68
CA ARG A 112 -19.28 7.52 -12.59
C ARG A 112 -18.57 7.16 -11.28
N LYS A 113 -18.45 5.87 -10.98
CA LYS A 113 -17.73 5.40 -9.79
C LYS A 113 -16.23 5.65 -9.89
N ALA A 114 -15.64 5.48 -11.08
CA ALA A 114 -14.25 5.84 -11.31
C ALA A 114 -14.03 7.36 -11.12
N ASP A 115 -14.95 8.20 -11.59
CA ASP A 115 -14.91 9.65 -11.36
C ASP A 115 -14.95 9.98 -9.86
N TYR A 116 -15.87 9.38 -9.12
CA TYR A 116 -15.95 9.57 -7.66
C TYR A 116 -14.65 9.19 -6.98
N TYR A 117 -14.09 8.03 -7.30
CA TYR A 117 -12.82 7.58 -6.74
C TYR A 117 -11.67 8.54 -7.07
N TYR A 118 -11.59 8.98 -8.33
CA TYR A 118 -10.54 9.87 -8.82
C TYR A 118 -10.63 11.26 -8.14
N VAL A 119 -11.81 11.88 -8.15
CA VAL A 119 -12.05 13.19 -7.54
C VAL A 119 -11.83 13.15 -6.04
N HIS A 120 -12.28 12.10 -5.34
CA HIS A 120 -12.01 11.91 -3.93
C HIS A 120 -10.50 11.91 -3.63
N ASN A 121 -9.71 11.17 -4.42
CA ASN A 121 -8.26 11.14 -4.27
C ASN A 121 -7.60 12.50 -4.53
N LEU A 122 -8.05 13.25 -5.54
CA LEU A 122 -7.55 14.60 -5.81
C LEU A 122 -7.88 15.56 -4.65
N ARG A 123 -9.10 15.50 -4.10
CA ARG A 123 -9.50 16.32 -2.95
C ARG A 123 -8.65 16.01 -1.72
N ARG A 124 -8.39 14.73 -1.44
CA ARG A 124 -7.52 14.31 -0.33
C ARG A 124 -6.09 14.86 -0.49
N LYS A 125 -5.51 14.76 -1.69
CA LYS A 125 -4.19 15.33 -1.99
C LYS A 125 -4.19 16.85 -1.86
N ARG A 126 -5.22 17.53 -2.37
CA ARG A 126 -5.38 18.99 -2.24
C ARG A 126 -5.42 19.43 -0.77
N ILE A 127 -6.22 18.76 0.06
CA ILE A 127 -6.31 19.08 1.50
C ILE A 127 -4.94 18.93 2.17
N TRP A 128 -4.22 17.84 1.88
CA TRP A 128 -2.88 17.65 2.42
C TRP A 128 -1.92 18.76 1.97
N ALA A 129 -1.90 19.08 0.69
CA ALA A 129 -1.05 20.15 0.14
C ALA A 129 -1.35 21.52 0.78
N LEU A 130 -2.63 21.86 0.97
CA LEU A 130 -3.03 23.11 1.61
C LEU A 130 -2.55 23.22 3.05
N ARG A 131 -2.56 22.12 3.81
CA ARG A 131 -2.01 22.11 5.19
C ARG A 131 -0.51 22.41 5.24
N THR A 132 0.23 21.97 4.21
CA THR A 132 1.68 22.19 4.11
C THR A 132 2.06 23.53 3.50
N GLN A 133 1.13 24.25 2.88
CA GLN A 133 1.39 25.55 2.25
C GLN A 133 1.33 26.67 3.30
N PRO A 134 2.43 27.40 3.54
CA PRO A 134 2.43 28.51 4.50
C PRO A 134 1.41 29.59 4.11
N GLY A 135 0.62 30.04 5.07
CA GLY A 135 -0.33 31.14 4.90
C GLY A 135 -1.73 30.75 4.40
N SER A 136 -1.99 29.48 4.11
CA SER A 136 -3.36 29.01 3.88
C SER A 136 -4.16 28.95 5.20
N PRO A 137 -5.49 29.13 5.17
CA PRO A 137 -6.34 28.90 6.34
C PRO A 137 -6.17 27.48 6.91
N GLU A 138 -6.09 26.48 6.04
CA GLU A 138 -5.95 25.07 6.43
C GLU A 138 -4.61 24.78 7.12
N SER A 139 -3.54 25.50 6.77
CA SER A 139 -2.24 25.39 7.44
C SER A 139 -2.29 25.98 8.85
N GLN A 140 -2.95 27.13 9.02
CA GLN A 140 -3.12 27.74 10.35
C GLN A 140 -3.94 26.84 11.27
N GLU A 141 -5.09 26.32 10.79
CA GLU A 141 -5.90 25.37 11.54
C GLU A 141 -5.11 24.11 11.93
N PHE A 142 -4.33 23.58 10.99
CA PHE A 142 -3.51 22.40 11.24
C PHE A 142 -2.44 22.66 12.31
N ILE A 143 -1.73 23.80 12.24
CA ILE A 143 -0.74 24.20 13.25
C ILE A 143 -1.40 24.38 14.62
N THR A 144 -2.56 25.04 14.69
CA THR A 144 -3.32 25.21 15.94
C THR A 144 -3.70 23.86 16.55
N MET A 145 -4.16 22.92 15.73
CA MET A 145 -4.51 21.57 16.19
C MET A 145 -3.29 20.79 16.67
N MET A 146 -2.17 20.85 15.95
CA MET A 146 -0.90 20.20 16.32
C MET A 146 -0.34 20.75 17.65
N ASN A 147 -0.39 22.07 17.82
CA ASN A 147 0.00 22.74 19.07
C ASN A 147 -0.88 22.29 20.25
N LYS A 148 -2.20 22.17 20.05
CA LYS A 148 -3.13 21.65 21.07
C LYS A 148 -2.81 20.20 21.46
N ALA A 149 -2.31 19.40 20.51
CA ALA A 149 -1.90 18.01 20.74
C ALA A 149 -0.49 17.88 21.33
N GLY A 150 0.22 18.98 21.61
CA GLY A 150 1.58 18.96 22.15
C GLY A 150 2.67 18.56 21.14
N VAL A 151 2.34 18.51 19.84
CA VAL A 151 3.29 18.15 18.78
C VAL A 151 3.77 19.44 18.11
N GLN A 152 4.90 19.97 18.56
CA GLN A 152 5.52 21.14 17.94
C GLN A 152 6.21 20.74 16.64
N ASN A 153 5.82 21.36 15.52
CA ASN A 153 6.58 21.29 14.27
C ASN A 153 7.92 22.01 14.51
N ARG A 154 9.03 21.27 14.40
CA ARG A 154 10.38 21.85 14.31
C ARG A 154 10.64 22.36 12.90
#